data_AF-A0A661PAB5-F1
#
_entry.id   AF-A0A661PAB5-F1
#
_cell.length_a   1.000
_cell.length_b   1.000
_cell.length_c   1.000
_cell.angle_alpha   90.00
_cell.angle_beta   90.00
_cell.angle_gamma   90.00
#
_symmetry.space_group_name_H-M   'P 1'
#
loop_
_entity.id
_entity.type
_entity.pdbx_description
1 polymer ?
#
loop_
_entity_poly.entity_id
_entity_poly.type
_entity_poly.pdbx_seq_one_letter_code
_entity_poly.pdbx_strand_id
1 'polypeptide(L)'
;MKLSKSVWAVVSLTAVLAVAMPWGCKQNSGDATGLGGEDITLRFDEARLEREINQLAEKAVESKAVDDQLDSLFTTLGEAPEVASAGDTLLEAIGAAPTLEPHFSKMVNDIGASPKVQASLKKLKGENPSMSEDELVAVFVKRVETNTDGAAFNSGFDAEFDKLLNQPDVDRVFEKFGTQVAESSHLEKAIDSVVQQNMTDRDWARRLTKLNGGKLPNKQQTTDLVVQHVFTEKRLEAFYVELFGLPAARKHVQQAAAELLRSPSFKAHIITAVETLFADPSFQ
;
A
#
# COMPACT_ATOMS: atom_id res chain seq x y z
N MET A 1 -1.02 1.96 10.40
CA MET A 1 0.02 2.18 9.37
C MET A 1 -0.64 2.34 8.02
N LYS A 2 -0.93 3.57 7.57
CA LYS A 2 -1.48 3.84 6.24
C LYS A 2 -0.32 4.33 5.37
N LEU A 3 0.12 3.53 4.39
CA LEU A 3 1.01 4.03 3.34
C LEU A 3 0.39 5.29 2.73
N SER A 4 1.19 6.30 2.42
CA SER A 4 0.66 7.56 1.92
C SER A 4 -0.22 7.29 0.69
N LYS A 5 -1.39 7.93 0.64
CA LYS A 5 -2.36 7.80 -0.46
C LYS A 5 -1.69 7.99 -1.83
N SER A 6 -0.62 8.79 -1.87
CA SER A 6 0.25 9.06 -3.02
C SER A 6 0.92 7.79 -3.59
N VAL A 7 1.44 6.91 -2.74
CA VAL A 7 2.14 5.68 -3.18
C VAL A 7 1.15 4.70 -3.81
N TRP A 8 -0.01 4.53 -3.19
CA TRP A 8 -1.07 3.72 -3.78
C TRP A 8 -1.66 4.36 -5.03
N ALA A 9 -1.79 5.69 -5.10
CA ALA A 9 -2.19 6.41 -6.31
C ALA A 9 -1.23 6.14 -7.49
N VAL A 10 0.08 6.04 -7.24
CA VAL A 10 1.07 5.71 -8.29
C VAL A 10 0.97 4.24 -8.74
N VAL A 11 0.87 3.29 -7.81
CA VAL A 11 0.68 1.85 -8.15
C VAL A 11 -0.63 1.63 -8.91
N SER A 12 -1.68 2.33 -8.49
CA SER A 12 -3.00 2.26 -9.11
C SER A 12 -3.08 3.00 -10.44
N LEU A 13 -2.35 4.10 -10.63
CA LEU A 13 -2.17 4.79 -11.90
C LEU A 13 -1.51 3.87 -12.93
N THR A 14 -0.43 3.18 -12.58
CA THR A 14 0.27 2.30 -13.52
C THR A 14 -0.59 1.08 -13.87
N ALA A 15 -1.33 0.51 -12.92
CA ALA A 15 -2.27 -0.59 -13.19
C ALA A 15 -3.44 -0.15 -14.08
N VAL A 16 -4.02 1.04 -13.86
CA VAL A 16 -5.15 1.55 -14.64
C VAL A 16 -4.71 2.07 -16.02
N LEU A 17 -3.52 2.68 -16.13
CA LEU A 17 -2.96 3.04 -17.42
C LEU A 17 -2.51 1.80 -18.21
N ALA A 18 -2.01 0.75 -17.55
CA ALA A 18 -1.77 -0.54 -18.20
C ALA A 18 -3.07 -1.21 -18.71
N VAL A 19 -4.23 -0.89 -18.12
CA VAL A 19 -5.57 -1.28 -18.61
C VAL A 19 -6.00 -0.45 -19.82
N ALA A 20 -5.73 0.86 -19.80
CA ALA A 20 -6.21 1.81 -20.82
C ALA A 20 -5.28 1.91 -22.05
N MET A 21 -3.97 1.68 -21.90
CA MET A 21 -2.97 1.84 -22.95
C MET A 21 -2.93 0.74 -24.03
N PRO A 22 -3.33 -0.53 -23.78
CA PRO A 22 -3.49 -1.52 -24.85
C PRO A 22 -4.57 -1.10 -25.86
N TRP A 23 -5.46 -0.17 -25.51
CA TRP A 23 -6.58 0.28 -26.36
C TRP A 23 -6.17 1.32 -27.41
N GLY A 24 -4.93 1.85 -27.34
CA GLY A 24 -4.50 2.97 -28.19
C GLY A 24 -3.27 2.73 -29.07
N CYS A 25 -2.39 1.76 -28.76
CA CYS A 25 -1.04 1.73 -29.33
C CYS A 25 -0.53 0.36 -29.80
N LYS A 26 -1.38 -0.49 -30.37
CA LYS A 26 -0.90 -1.43 -31.41
C LYS A 26 -1.46 -0.97 -32.75
N GLN A 27 -0.60 -0.31 -33.53
CA GLN A 27 -0.74 -0.16 -34.98
C GLN A 27 -0.68 -1.54 -35.68
N ASN A 28 -1.55 -2.47 -35.30
CA ASN A 28 -1.82 -3.65 -36.10
C ASN A 28 -3.08 -3.35 -36.89
N SER A 29 -2.91 -2.63 -37.99
CA SER A 29 -3.84 -2.60 -39.11
C SER A 29 -3.90 -4.02 -39.71
N GLY A 30 -4.64 -4.90 -39.05
CA GLY A 30 -4.95 -6.24 -39.51
C GLY A 30 -6.43 -6.30 -39.86
N ASP A 31 -6.70 -6.23 -41.16
CA ASP A 31 -8.02 -6.17 -41.80
C ASP A 31 -9.11 -7.01 -41.12
N ALA A 32 -9.98 -6.34 -40.37
CA ALA A 32 -11.27 -6.89 -39.99
C ALA A 32 -12.32 -6.30 -40.94
N THR A 33 -12.54 -6.97 -42.07
CA THR A 33 -13.68 -6.72 -42.98
C THR A 33 -14.95 -7.35 -42.39
N GLY A 34 -16.11 -6.69 -42.55
CA GLY A 34 -17.40 -7.26 -42.12
C GLY A 34 -18.48 -6.29 -41.60
N LEU A 35 -18.16 -5.00 -41.45
CA LEU A 35 -19.16 -3.93 -41.25
C LEU A 35 -18.81 -2.81 -42.24
N GLY A 36 -19.27 -2.91 -43.48
CA GLY A 36 -19.15 -1.81 -44.46
C GLY A 36 -17.76 -1.15 -44.57
N GLY A 37 -16.69 -1.94 -44.73
CA GLY A 37 -15.42 -1.54 -45.36
C GLY A 37 -14.55 -0.42 -44.75
N GLU A 38 -15.03 0.41 -43.84
CA GLU A 38 -14.22 1.45 -43.20
C GLU A 38 -13.70 0.95 -41.84
N ASP A 39 -12.38 1.04 -41.65
CA ASP A 39 -11.74 0.82 -40.35
C ASP A 39 -12.35 1.79 -39.33
N ILE A 40 -13.18 1.26 -38.44
CA ILE A 40 -13.78 2.05 -37.35
C ILE A 40 -12.72 2.25 -36.28
N THR A 41 -11.89 3.28 -36.45
CA THR A 41 -10.91 3.69 -35.44
C THR A 41 -11.57 4.59 -34.41
N LEU A 42 -11.72 4.11 -33.18
CA LEU A 42 -12.08 4.96 -32.05
C LEU A 42 -10.92 5.94 -31.77
N ARG A 43 -11.25 7.22 -31.62
CA ARG A 43 -10.29 8.25 -31.24
C ARG A 43 -10.61 8.74 -29.85
N PHE A 44 -9.59 8.93 -29.03
CA PHE A 44 -9.71 9.35 -27.64
C PHE A 44 -8.99 10.67 -27.42
N ASP A 45 -9.52 11.48 -26.50
CA ASP A 45 -8.73 12.55 -25.90
C ASP A 45 -7.89 12.01 -24.76
N GLU A 46 -6.71 11.48 -25.10
CA GLU A 46 -5.79 10.80 -24.18
C GLU A 46 -5.49 11.62 -22.93
N ALA A 47 -5.04 12.87 -23.09
CA ALA A 47 -4.71 13.74 -21.96
C ALA A 47 -5.91 14.06 -21.04
N ARG A 48 -7.13 14.02 -21.59
CA ARG A 48 -8.35 14.19 -20.79
C ARG A 48 -8.77 12.86 -20.15
N LEU A 49 -8.74 11.77 -20.90
CA LEU A 49 -9.08 10.43 -20.44
C LEU A 49 -8.23 10.04 -19.25
N GLU A 50 -6.91 10.22 -19.35
CA GLU A 50 -5.96 10.02 -18.27
C GLU A 50 -6.35 10.82 -17.02
N ARG A 51 -6.56 12.13 -17.16
CA ARG A 51 -6.92 13.00 -16.04
C ARG A 51 -8.23 12.58 -15.34
N GLU A 52 -9.27 12.26 -16.12
CA GLU A 52 -10.58 11.87 -15.59
C GLU A 52 -10.52 10.51 -14.90
N ILE A 53 -9.81 9.55 -15.50
CA ILE A 53 -9.58 8.24 -14.90
C ILE A 53 -8.78 8.38 -13.59
N ASN A 54 -7.76 9.23 -13.55
CA ASN A 54 -6.95 9.46 -12.34
C ASN A 54 -7.81 10.00 -11.20
N GLN A 55 -8.65 11.00 -11.50
CA GLN A 55 -9.56 11.56 -10.49
C GLN A 55 -10.57 10.52 -9.98
N LEU A 56 -11.03 9.61 -10.85
CA LEU A 56 -11.94 8.53 -10.44
C LEU A 56 -11.23 7.42 -9.66
N ALA A 57 -9.99 7.10 -10.03
CA ALA A 57 -9.14 6.16 -9.32
C ALA A 57 -8.82 6.66 -7.91
N GLU A 58 -8.43 7.94 -7.77
CA GLU A 58 -8.20 8.57 -6.46
C GLU A 58 -9.43 8.43 -5.56
N LYS A 59 -10.63 8.77 -6.06
CA LYS A 59 -11.88 8.60 -5.30
C LYS A 59 -12.18 7.15 -4.94
N ALA A 60 -11.98 6.24 -5.88
CA ALA A 60 -12.24 4.82 -5.66
C ALA A 60 -11.30 4.23 -4.59
N VAL A 61 -10.02 4.63 -4.58
CA VAL A 61 -9.05 4.22 -3.56
C VAL A 61 -9.40 4.80 -2.18
N GLU A 62 -10.04 5.97 -2.13
CA GLU A 62 -10.54 6.56 -0.87
C GLU A 62 -11.84 5.93 -0.37
N SER A 63 -12.45 5.00 -1.11
CA SER A 63 -13.65 4.32 -0.66
C SER A 63 -13.38 3.46 0.57
N LYS A 64 -14.41 3.31 1.42
CA LYS A 64 -14.34 2.43 2.59
C LYS A 64 -14.04 0.97 2.21
N ALA A 65 -14.59 0.49 1.09
CA ALA A 65 -14.38 -0.90 0.67
C ALA A 65 -12.92 -1.17 0.32
N VAL A 66 -12.24 -0.21 -0.33
CA VAL A 66 -10.81 -0.32 -0.62
C VAL A 66 -9.97 -0.18 0.65
N ASP A 67 -10.31 0.75 1.54
CA ASP A 67 -9.64 0.91 2.85
C ASP A 67 -9.70 -0.40 3.67
N ASP A 68 -10.89 -1.02 3.79
CA ASP A 68 -11.08 -2.28 4.51
C ASP A 68 -10.24 -3.42 3.89
N GLN A 69 -10.11 -3.44 2.56
CA GLN A 69 -9.32 -4.46 1.87
C GLN A 69 -7.81 -4.24 2.03
N LEU A 70 -7.36 -2.98 2.05
CA LEU A 70 -5.98 -2.61 2.37
C LEU A 70 -5.66 -2.96 3.82
N ASP A 71 -6.55 -2.69 4.77
CA ASP A 71 -6.39 -3.08 6.17
C ASP A 71 -6.27 -4.61 6.32
N SER A 72 -7.08 -5.38 5.57
CA SER A 72 -6.94 -6.84 5.49
C SER A 72 -5.57 -7.25 4.95
N LEU A 73 -5.10 -6.61 3.87
CA LEU A 73 -3.78 -6.86 3.30
C LEU A 73 -2.69 -6.59 4.34
N PHE A 74 -2.71 -5.44 5.03
CA PHE A 74 -1.74 -5.09 6.08
C PHE A 74 -1.75 -6.05 7.26
N THR A 75 -2.93 -6.47 7.70
CA THR A 75 -3.05 -7.49 8.76
C THR A 75 -2.34 -8.77 8.32
N THR A 76 -2.60 -9.25 7.11
CA THR A 76 -1.95 -10.48 6.59
C THR A 76 -0.47 -10.30 6.24
N LEU A 77 0.01 -9.07 6.06
CA LEU A 77 1.44 -8.79 5.90
C LEU A 77 2.19 -9.02 7.21
N GLY A 78 1.64 -8.55 8.34
CA GLY A 78 2.23 -8.76 9.66
C GLY A 78 2.28 -10.23 10.08
N GLU A 79 1.32 -11.03 9.61
CA GLU A 79 1.25 -12.47 9.87
C GLU A 79 2.17 -13.31 8.95
N ALA A 80 2.73 -12.71 7.89
CA ALA A 80 3.55 -13.44 6.93
C ALA A 80 4.92 -13.80 7.54
N PRO A 81 5.33 -15.08 7.58
CA PRO A 81 6.57 -15.50 8.24
C PRO A 81 7.83 -14.81 7.69
N GLU A 82 7.86 -14.54 6.38
CA GLU A 82 8.98 -13.87 5.73
C GLU A 82 9.11 -12.39 6.15
N VAL A 83 7.98 -11.72 6.37
CA VAL A 83 7.91 -10.32 6.82
C VAL A 83 8.26 -10.26 8.30
N ALA A 84 7.68 -11.14 9.12
CA ALA A 84 7.99 -11.26 10.54
C ALA A 84 9.50 -11.47 10.78
N SER A 85 10.10 -12.46 10.11
CA SER A 85 11.54 -12.72 10.20
C SER A 85 12.41 -11.55 9.75
N ALA A 86 11.98 -10.82 8.71
CA ALA A 86 12.68 -9.61 8.26
C ALA A 86 12.56 -8.48 9.29
N GLY A 87 11.39 -8.34 9.92
CA GLY A 87 11.14 -7.44 11.04
C GLY A 87 12.01 -7.75 12.25
N ASP A 88 12.10 -9.02 12.66
CA ASP A 88 12.96 -9.46 13.76
C ASP A 88 14.42 -9.08 13.51
N THR A 89 14.90 -9.33 12.28
CA THR A 89 16.27 -8.96 11.88
C THR A 89 16.50 -7.44 11.92
N LEU A 90 15.48 -6.64 11.55
CA LEU A 90 15.55 -5.19 11.64
C LEU A 90 15.60 -4.74 13.10
N LEU A 91 14.75 -5.31 13.97
CA LEU A 91 14.73 -4.99 15.40
C LEU A 91 16.04 -5.37 16.09
N GLU A 92 16.61 -6.54 15.77
CA GLU A 92 17.94 -6.93 16.23
C GLU A 92 19.01 -5.93 15.79
N ALA A 93 18.96 -5.46 14.54
CA ALA A 93 19.91 -4.47 14.03
C ALA A 93 19.78 -3.10 14.73
N ILE A 94 18.55 -2.68 15.04
CA ILE A 94 18.29 -1.46 15.84
C ILE A 94 18.84 -1.63 17.26
N GLY A 95 18.58 -2.77 17.90
CA GLY A 95 19.08 -3.05 19.25
C GLY A 95 20.61 -3.18 19.32
N ALA A 96 21.24 -3.68 18.26
CA ALA A 96 22.69 -3.80 18.15
C ALA A 96 23.38 -2.52 17.67
N ALA A 97 22.64 -1.46 17.34
CA ALA A 97 23.22 -0.19 16.92
C ALA A 97 24.03 0.43 18.09
N PRO A 98 25.36 0.63 17.96
CA PRO A 98 26.21 1.08 19.07
C PRO A 98 25.82 2.44 19.64
N THR A 99 25.21 3.27 18.80
CA THR A 99 24.65 4.59 19.13
C THR A 99 23.40 4.49 19.98
N LEU A 100 22.59 3.43 19.83
CA LEU A 100 21.34 3.22 20.57
C LEU A 100 21.52 2.37 21.83
N GLU A 101 22.55 1.51 21.88
CA GLU A 101 22.85 0.66 23.05
C GLU A 101 22.87 1.44 24.38
N PRO A 102 23.50 2.63 24.49
CA PRO A 102 23.48 3.40 25.74
C PRO A 102 22.08 3.92 26.08
N HIS A 103 21.28 4.28 25.07
CA HIS A 103 19.90 4.74 25.27
C HIS A 103 18.98 3.61 25.72
N PHE A 104 19.09 2.42 25.10
CA PHE A 104 18.35 1.23 25.54
C PHE A 104 18.78 0.78 26.93
N SER A 105 20.09 0.71 27.19
CA SER A 105 20.62 0.35 28.51
C SER A 105 20.19 1.35 29.58
N LYS A 106 20.24 2.65 29.26
CA LYS A 106 19.73 3.70 30.14
C LYS A 106 18.22 3.56 30.35
N MET A 107 17.43 3.33 29.30
CA MET A 107 15.99 3.13 29.41
C MET A 107 15.63 1.91 30.27
N VAL A 108 16.30 0.75 30.06
CA VAL A 108 16.11 -0.44 30.89
C VAL A 108 16.49 -0.18 32.34
N ASN A 109 17.62 0.51 32.58
CA ASN A 109 18.07 0.86 33.92
C ASN A 109 17.15 1.89 34.59
N ASP A 110 16.69 2.92 33.87
CA ASP A 110 15.79 3.96 34.36
C ASP A 110 14.39 3.40 34.63
N ILE A 111 13.91 2.46 33.81
CA ILE A 111 12.69 1.70 34.08
C ILE A 111 12.88 0.85 35.34
N GLY A 112 13.97 0.09 35.46
CA GLY A 112 14.25 -0.74 36.64
C GLY A 112 14.45 0.06 37.93
N ALA A 113 15.02 1.26 37.82
CA ALA A 113 15.30 2.17 38.93
C ALA A 113 14.14 3.15 39.21
N SER A 114 13.16 3.26 38.32
CA SER A 114 12.04 4.19 38.47
C SER A 114 11.24 3.87 39.73
N PRO A 115 11.13 4.81 40.69
CA PRO A 115 10.32 4.63 41.89
C PRO A 115 8.85 4.35 41.55
N LYS A 116 8.36 4.84 40.41
CA LYS A 116 6.99 4.57 39.93
C LYS A 116 6.85 3.14 39.40
N VAL A 117 7.85 2.62 38.69
CA VAL A 117 7.86 1.22 38.23
C VAL A 117 7.99 0.28 39.42
N GLN A 118 8.91 0.54 40.35
CA GLN A 118 9.04 -0.24 41.57
C GLN A 118 7.79 -0.17 42.45
N ALA A 119 7.15 1.00 42.58
CA ALA A 119 5.88 1.13 43.27
C ALA A 119 4.75 0.36 42.55
N SER A 120 4.74 0.35 41.21
CA SER A 120 3.76 -0.40 40.42
C SER A 120 3.96 -1.90 40.52
N LEU A 121 5.21 -2.39 40.49
CA LEU A 121 5.54 -3.80 40.74
C LEU A 121 5.22 -4.22 42.17
N LYS A 122 5.51 -3.37 43.17
CA LYS A 122 5.14 -3.61 44.56
C LYS A 122 3.62 -3.63 44.76
N LYS A 123 2.90 -2.77 44.06
CA LYS A 123 1.43 -2.76 44.03
C LYS A 123 0.89 -4.02 43.36
N LEU A 124 1.41 -4.39 42.19
CA LEU A 124 1.05 -5.62 41.47
C LEU A 124 1.29 -6.87 42.33
N LYS A 125 2.42 -6.93 43.04
CA LYS A 125 2.76 -8.02 43.99
C LYS A 125 1.81 -8.03 45.20
N GLY A 126 1.38 -6.87 45.67
CA GLY A 126 0.38 -6.76 46.74
C GLY A 126 -1.03 -7.16 46.29
N GLU A 127 -1.39 -6.85 45.05
CA GLU A 127 -2.68 -7.22 44.44
C GLU A 127 -2.72 -8.69 44.00
N ASN A 128 -1.56 -9.29 43.69
CA ASN A 128 -1.44 -10.67 43.21
C ASN A 128 -0.37 -11.45 44.00
N PRO A 129 -0.58 -11.70 45.31
CA PRO A 129 0.43 -12.29 46.19
C PRO A 129 0.77 -13.75 45.88
N SER A 130 -0.04 -14.44 45.07
CA SER A 130 0.18 -15.82 44.64
C SER A 130 0.94 -15.95 43.33
N MET A 131 1.21 -14.84 42.61
CA MET A 131 1.98 -14.87 41.36
C MET A 131 3.47 -14.94 41.65
N SER A 132 4.19 -15.68 40.81
CA SER A 132 5.65 -15.69 40.79
C SER A 132 6.21 -14.36 40.29
N GLU A 133 7.50 -14.13 40.52
CA GLU A 133 8.17 -12.91 40.07
C GLU A 133 8.17 -12.80 38.54
N ASP A 134 8.35 -13.92 37.83
CA ASP A 134 8.29 -13.99 36.36
C ASP A 134 6.88 -13.68 35.83
N GLU A 135 5.83 -14.16 36.50
CA GLU A 135 4.43 -13.86 36.14
C GLU A 135 4.09 -12.39 36.34
N LEU A 136 4.60 -11.76 37.40
CA LEU A 136 4.42 -10.34 37.67
C LEU A 136 5.14 -9.47 36.63
N VAL A 137 6.34 -9.87 36.20
CA VAL A 137 7.07 -9.22 35.11
C VAL A 137 6.29 -9.33 33.80
N ALA A 138 5.74 -10.50 33.47
CA ALA A 138 4.92 -10.68 32.27
C ALA A 138 3.66 -9.79 32.28
N VAL A 139 2.97 -9.67 33.42
CA VAL A 139 1.81 -8.77 33.56
C VAL A 139 2.21 -7.30 33.43
N PHE A 140 3.38 -6.93 33.96
CA PHE A 140 3.92 -5.57 33.83
C PHE A 140 4.29 -5.25 32.38
N VAL A 141 5.00 -6.14 31.69
CA VAL A 141 5.34 -6.01 30.26
C VAL A 141 4.08 -5.83 29.43
N LYS A 142 3.05 -6.67 29.64
CA LYS A 142 1.76 -6.55 28.96
C LYS A 142 1.08 -5.19 29.19
N ARG A 143 1.27 -4.60 30.36
CA ARG A 143 0.73 -3.27 30.71
C ARG A 143 1.52 -2.14 30.05
N VAL A 144 2.82 -2.32 29.85
CA VAL A 144 3.67 -1.41 29.07
C VAL A 144 3.31 -1.50 27.59
N GLU A 145 3.14 -2.70 27.04
CA GLU A 145 2.65 -2.94 25.67
C GLU A 145 1.33 -2.20 25.42
N THR A 146 0.38 -2.30 26.36
CA THR A 146 -0.92 -1.59 26.28
C THR A 146 -0.75 -0.05 26.25
N ASN A 147 0.30 0.48 26.89
CA ASN A 147 0.58 1.92 26.90
C ASN A 147 1.36 2.38 25.66
N THR A 148 2.24 1.53 25.12
CA THR A 148 2.89 1.78 23.82
C THR A 148 1.92 1.66 22.65
N ASP A 149 0.81 0.93 22.82
CA ASP A 149 -0.33 0.96 21.89
C ASP A 149 -1.20 2.23 22.03
N GLY A 150 -0.82 3.18 22.88
CA GLY A 150 -1.56 4.41 23.15
C GLY A 150 -1.45 5.46 22.03
N ALA A 151 -2.51 6.27 21.88
CA ALA A 151 -2.63 7.27 20.80
C ALA A 151 -1.44 8.25 20.68
N ALA A 152 -0.82 8.63 21.80
CA ALA A 152 0.32 9.55 21.80
C ALA A 152 1.60 8.91 21.24
N PHE A 153 1.87 7.65 21.60
CA PHE A 153 3.02 6.90 21.06
C PHE A 153 2.83 6.63 19.57
N ASN A 154 1.64 6.13 19.18
CA ASN A 154 1.30 5.90 17.78
C ASN A 154 1.44 7.18 16.95
N SER A 155 0.96 8.32 17.44
CA SER A 155 1.09 9.59 16.71
C SER A 155 2.53 10.07 16.53
N GLY A 156 3.39 9.90 17.54
CA GLY A 156 4.80 10.27 17.43
C GLY A 156 5.57 9.34 16.50
N PHE A 157 5.30 8.04 16.60
CA PHE A 157 5.86 7.02 15.73
C PHE A 157 5.41 7.21 14.27
N ASP A 158 4.11 7.40 14.03
CA ASP A 158 3.55 7.63 12.70
C ASP A 158 4.17 8.88 12.06
N ALA A 159 4.39 9.96 12.81
CA ALA A 159 5.00 11.18 12.26
C ALA A 159 6.45 10.99 11.80
N GLU A 160 7.28 10.26 12.57
CA GLU A 160 8.66 9.94 12.15
C GLU A 160 8.68 8.91 11.02
N PHE A 161 7.76 7.95 11.05
CA PHE A 161 7.61 6.97 9.99
C PHE A 161 7.16 7.61 8.68
N ASP A 162 6.26 8.60 8.72
CA ASP A 162 5.88 9.39 7.55
C ASP A 162 7.07 10.16 6.97
N LYS A 163 7.93 10.77 7.81
CA LYS A 163 9.16 11.42 7.32
C LYS A 163 10.11 10.46 6.64
N LEU A 164 10.20 9.23 7.15
CA LEU A 164 10.98 8.15 6.56
C LEU A 164 10.41 7.71 5.21
N LEU A 165 9.08 7.52 5.13
CA LEU A 165 8.42 7.10 3.89
C LEU A 165 8.56 8.13 2.77
N ASN A 166 8.69 9.42 3.09
CA ASN A 166 8.91 10.49 2.12
C ASN A 166 10.40 10.74 1.79
N GLN A 167 11.31 9.82 2.13
CA GLN A 167 12.73 9.93 1.75
C GLN A 167 12.94 9.50 0.28
N PRO A 168 13.80 10.18 -0.49
CA PRO A 168 13.98 9.88 -1.93
C PRO A 168 14.49 8.47 -2.26
N ASP A 169 15.18 7.80 -1.34
CA ASP A 169 15.63 6.42 -1.52
C ASP A 169 14.52 5.40 -1.22
N VAL A 170 13.66 5.67 -0.24
CA VAL A 170 12.46 4.89 0.06
C VAL A 170 11.45 5.03 -1.08
N ASP A 171 11.23 6.24 -1.57
CA ASP A 171 10.42 6.52 -2.77
C ASP A 171 10.91 5.70 -3.97
N ARG A 172 12.23 5.61 -4.20
CA ARG A 172 12.80 4.79 -5.29
C ARG A 172 12.55 3.30 -5.12
N VAL A 173 12.50 2.78 -3.89
CA VAL A 173 12.12 1.38 -3.66
C VAL A 173 10.64 1.16 -3.97
N PHE A 174 9.77 2.09 -3.56
CA PHE A 174 8.35 2.02 -3.91
C PHE A 174 8.10 2.20 -5.42
N GLU A 175 8.84 3.07 -6.09
CA GLU A 175 8.79 3.24 -7.54
C GLU A 175 9.21 1.94 -8.25
N LYS A 176 10.32 1.33 -7.82
CA LYS A 176 10.77 0.04 -8.36
C LYS A 176 9.73 -1.06 -8.12
N PHE A 177 9.13 -1.10 -6.93
CA PHE A 177 8.04 -2.02 -6.64
C PHE A 177 6.83 -1.77 -7.55
N GLY A 178 6.42 -0.52 -7.73
CA GLY A 178 5.34 -0.14 -8.64
C GLY A 178 5.62 -0.58 -10.08
N THR A 179 6.84 -0.39 -10.57
CA THR A 179 7.29 -0.88 -11.87
C THR A 179 7.24 -2.40 -11.97
N GLN A 180 7.74 -3.13 -10.97
CA GLN A 180 7.70 -4.59 -10.95
C GLN A 180 6.28 -5.16 -10.88
N VAL A 181 5.39 -4.49 -10.16
CA VAL A 181 3.97 -4.82 -10.10
C VAL A 181 3.33 -4.58 -11.47
N ALA A 182 3.62 -3.45 -12.11
CA ALA A 182 3.11 -3.12 -13.44
C ALA A 182 3.64 -4.06 -14.54
N GLU A 183 4.91 -4.46 -14.45
CA GLU A 183 5.56 -5.41 -15.38
C GLU A 183 5.25 -6.87 -15.03
N SER A 184 4.50 -7.14 -13.96
CA SER A 184 4.13 -8.50 -13.58
C SER A 184 3.18 -9.09 -14.63
N SER A 185 3.69 -10.02 -15.43
CA SER A 185 2.88 -10.80 -16.38
C SER A 185 1.66 -11.50 -15.76
N HIS A 186 1.67 -11.73 -14.44
CA HIS A 186 0.50 -12.27 -13.72
C HIS A 186 -0.54 -11.20 -13.44
N LEU A 187 -0.11 -10.00 -13.06
CA LEU A 187 -1.00 -8.85 -12.90
C LEU A 187 -1.59 -8.44 -14.24
N GLU A 188 -0.75 -8.35 -15.28
CA GLU A 188 -1.18 -8.11 -16.66
C GLU A 188 -2.22 -9.14 -17.09
N LYS A 189 -1.99 -10.44 -16.86
CA LYS A 189 -2.98 -11.49 -17.17
C LYS A 189 -4.24 -11.42 -16.32
N ALA A 190 -4.15 -11.06 -15.05
CA ALA A 190 -5.31 -10.91 -14.18
C ALA A 190 -6.15 -9.71 -14.63
N ILE A 191 -5.49 -8.59 -14.91
CA ILE A 191 -6.07 -7.38 -15.49
C ILE A 191 -6.71 -7.68 -16.84
N ASP A 192 -5.99 -8.33 -17.75
CA ASP A 192 -6.50 -8.76 -19.05
C ASP A 192 -7.67 -9.72 -18.89
N SER A 193 -7.65 -10.61 -17.90
CA SER A 193 -8.80 -11.47 -17.64
C SER A 193 -10.01 -10.68 -17.15
N VAL A 194 -9.84 -9.57 -16.44
CA VAL A 194 -10.96 -8.74 -15.96
C VAL A 194 -11.44 -7.76 -17.06
N VAL A 195 -10.53 -7.25 -17.88
CA VAL A 195 -10.78 -6.18 -18.85
C VAL A 195 -11.04 -6.73 -20.26
N GLN A 196 -10.23 -7.69 -20.70
CA GLN A 196 -10.32 -8.32 -22.02
C GLN A 196 -11.22 -9.55 -22.05
N GLN A 197 -11.97 -9.84 -21.00
CA GLN A 197 -13.05 -10.82 -21.07
C GLN A 197 -14.13 -10.35 -22.09
N ASN A 198 -13.88 -10.67 -23.36
CA ASN A 198 -14.83 -10.82 -24.47
C ASN A 198 -15.22 -9.60 -25.33
N MET A 199 -14.38 -8.56 -25.46
CA MET A 199 -14.70 -7.45 -26.37
C MET A 199 -13.55 -7.07 -27.30
N THR A 200 -13.77 -7.24 -28.61
CA THR A 200 -12.88 -6.74 -29.66
C THR A 200 -13.05 -5.21 -29.83
N ASP A 201 -12.11 -4.54 -30.49
CA ASP A 201 -12.24 -3.10 -30.86
C ASP A 201 -13.55 -2.82 -31.59
N ARG A 202 -13.99 -3.78 -32.42
CA ARG A 202 -15.27 -3.71 -33.14
C ARG A 202 -16.48 -3.84 -32.21
N ASP A 203 -16.39 -4.63 -31.14
CA ASP A 203 -17.44 -4.74 -30.13
C ASP A 203 -17.53 -3.45 -29.31
N TRP A 204 -16.38 -2.85 -28.97
CA TRP A 204 -16.30 -1.55 -28.32
C TRP A 204 -16.87 -0.43 -29.19
N ALA A 205 -16.47 -0.35 -30.46
CA ALA A 205 -16.97 0.65 -31.38
C ALA A 205 -18.50 0.54 -31.55
N ARG A 206 -19.04 -0.68 -31.67
CA ARG A 206 -20.49 -0.92 -31.70
C ARG A 206 -21.17 -0.50 -30.40
N ARG A 207 -20.58 -0.82 -29.25
CA ARG A 207 -21.12 -0.46 -27.93
C ARG A 207 -21.15 1.06 -27.73
N LEU A 208 -20.04 1.75 -27.99
CA LEU A 208 -19.95 3.21 -27.84
C LEU A 208 -20.86 3.92 -28.84
N THR A 209 -20.98 3.43 -30.08
CA THR A 209 -21.95 3.93 -31.06
C THR A 209 -23.38 3.78 -30.56
N LYS A 210 -23.73 2.62 -29.98
CA LYS A 210 -25.05 2.39 -29.38
C LYS A 210 -25.32 3.33 -28.21
N LEU A 211 -24.34 3.54 -27.33
CA LEU A 211 -24.46 4.48 -26.20
C LEU A 211 -24.58 5.94 -26.69
N ASN A 212 -23.97 6.28 -27.81
CA ASN A 212 -24.06 7.58 -28.47
C ASN A 212 -25.29 7.72 -29.40
N GLY A 213 -26.37 7.00 -29.13
CA GLY A 213 -27.62 7.10 -29.90
C GLY A 213 -27.53 6.59 -31.34
N GLY A 214 -26.64 5.64 -31.62
CA GLY A 214 -26.45 5.04 -32.94
C GLY A 214 -25.49 5.79 -33.85
N LYS A 215 -24.85 6.88 -33.39
CA LYS A 215 -23.86 7.65 -34.15
C LYS A 215 -22.45 7.34 -33.66
N LEU A 216 -21.49 7.26 -34.56
CA LEU A 216 -20.09 7.09 -34.17
C LEU A 216 -19.65 8.32 -33.33
N PRO A 217 -19.17 8.13 -32.09
CA PRO A 217 -18.74 9.24 -31.25
C PRO A 217 -17.47 9.91 -31.79
N ASN A 218 -17.41 11.24 -31.67
CA ASN A 218 -16.17 11.97 -31.91
C ASN A 218 -15.17 11.77 -30.75
N LYS A 219 -13.96 12.32 -30.90
CA LYS A 219 -12.87 12.20 -29.92
C LYS A 219 -13.30 12.49 -28.46
N GLN A 220 -14.04 13.57 -28.25
CA GLN A 220 -14.48 13.99 -26.91
C GLN A 220 -15.61 13.10 -26.38
N GLN A 221 -16.59 12.78 -27.23
CA GLN A 221 -17.71 11.91 -26.88
C GLN A 221 -17.24 10.49 -26.54
N THR A 222 -16.24 9.96 -27.24
CA THR A 222 -15.64 8.66 -26.95
C THR A 222 -15.06 8.65 -25.54
N THR A 223 -14.27 9.67 -25.19
CA THR A 223 -13.74 9.84 -23.83
C THR A 223 -14.86 9.93 -22.79
N ASP A 224 -15.88 10.76 -23.02
CA ASP A 224 -17.00 10.93 -22.07
C ASP A 224 -17.73 9.60 -21.84
N LEU A 225 -18.04 8.87 -22.91
CA LEU A 225 -18.75 7.58 -22.84
C LEU A 225 -17.92 6.51 -22.12
N VAL A 226 -16.62 6.51 -22.34
CA VAL A 226 -15.70 5.55 -21.71
C VAL A 226 -15.58 5.85 -20.22
N VAL A 227 -15.37 7.10 -19.84
CA VAL A 227 -15.34 7.51 -18.43
C VAL A 227 -16.66 7.18 -17.73
N GLN A 228 -17.80 7.52 -18.35
CA GLN A 228 -19.13 7.36 -17.74
C GLN A 228 -19.62 5.92 -17.65
N HIS A 229 -19.19 5.03 -18.54
CA HIS A 229 -19.75 3.68 -18.62
C HIS A 229 -18.73 2.56 -18.42
N VAL A 230 -17.44 2.84 -18.58
CA VAL A 230 -16.36 1.86 -18.41
C VAL A 230 -15.69 2.08 -17.07
N PHE A 231 -15.16 3.28 -16.83
CA PHE A 231 -14.35 3.63 -15.66
C PHE A 231 -15.17 4.34 -14.58
N THR A 232 -16.37 3.85 -14.29
CA THR A 232 -17.16 4.39 -13.17
C THR A 232 -16.43 4.16 -11.85
N GLU A 233 -16.54 5.09 -10.90
CA GLU A 233 -15.98 4.97 -9.55
C GLU A 233 -16.26 3.60 -8.91
N LYS A 234 -17.51 3.11 -8.95
CA LYS A 234 -17.89 1.80 -8.41
C LYS A 234 -17.17 0.60 -9.05
N ARG A 235 -16.81 0.69 -10.34
CA ARG A 235 -16.08 -0.37 -11.03
C ARG A 235 -14.60 -0.33 -10.67
N LEU A 236 -14.03 0.86 -10.52
CA LEU A 236 -12.67 1.03 -10.04
C LEU A 236 -12.55 0.55 -8.59
N GLU A 237 -13.52 0.87 -7.73
CA GLU A 237 -13.60 0.34 -6.36
C GLU A 237 -13.60 -1.18 -6.36
N ALA A 238 -14.51 -1.82 -7.11
CA ALA A 238 -14.58 -3.27 -7.20
C ALA A 238 -13.28 -3.89 -7.74
N PHE A 239 -12.67 -3.24 -8.74
CA PHE A 239 -11.37 -3.64 -9.28
C PHE A 239 -10.28 -3.62 -8.20
N TYR A 240 -10.14 -2.54 -7.42
CA TYR A 240 -9.14 -2.47 -6.36
C TYR A 240 -9.40 -3.50 -5.24
N VAL A 241 -10.66 -3.67 -4.85
CA VAL A 241 -11.03 -4.69 -3.85
C VAL A 241 -10.63 -6.09 -4.32
N GLU A 242 -10.92 -6.42 -5.59
CA GLU A 242 -10.53 -7.69 -6.18
C GLU A 242 -9.01 -7.82 -6.26
N LEU A 243 -8.33 -6.79 -6.78
CA LEU A 243 -6.88 -6.72 -6.94
C LEU A 243 -6.15 -7.01 -5.63
N PHE A 244 -6.52 -6.32 -4.55
CA PHE A 244 -5.94 -6.52 -3.21
C PHE A 244 -6.43 -7.81 -2.54
N GLY A 245 -7.50 -8.41 -3.05
CA GLY A 245 -7.97 -9.75 -2.68
C GLY A 245 -7.22 -10.90 -3.36
N LEU A 246 -6.55 -10.65 -4.49
CA LEU A 246 -5.86 -11.69 -5.23
C LEU A 246 -4.70 -12.29 -4.40
N PRO A 247 -4.66 -13.63 -4.21
CA PRO A 247 -3.56 -14.27 -3.48
C PRO A 247 -2.17 -13.97 -4.07
N ALA A 248 -2.08 -13.85 -5.40
CA ALA A 248 -0.85 -13.50 -6.09
C ALA A 248 -0.38 -12.07 -5.75
N ALA A 249 -1.30 -11.10 -5.76
CA ALA A 249 -0.99 -9.72 -5.39
C ALA A 249 -0.53 -9.66 -3.92
N ARG A 250 -1.26 -10.31 -3.01
CA ARG A 250 -0.88 -10.41 -1.59
C ARG A 250 0.52 -10.97 -1.39
N LYS A 251 0.86 -12.06 -2.09
CA LYS A 251 2.20 -12.66 -2.05
C LYS A 251 3.29 -11.70 -2.54
N HIS A 252 3.04 -10.98 -3.64
CA HIS A 252 4.02 -10.00 -4.14
C HIS A 252 4.24 -8.84 -3.17
N VAL A 253 3.17 -8.34 -2.54
CA VAL A 253 3.29 -7.29 -1.52
C VAL A 253 4.07 -7.82 -0.30
N GLN A 254 3.83 -9.06 0.13
CA GLN A 254 4.58 -9.69 1.23
C GLN A 254 6.09 -9.79 0.91
N GLN A 255 6.42 -10.22 -0.31
CA GLN A 255 7.81 -10.32 -0.75
C GLN A 255 8.49 -8.95 -0.79
N ALA A 256 7.82 -7.94 -1.36
CA ALA A 256 8.36 -6.59 -1.43
C ALA A 256 8.52 -5.95 -0.05
N ALA A 257 7.57 -6.17 0.86
CA ALA A 257 7.69 -5.72 2.25
C ALA A 257 8.89 -6.38 2.94
N ALA A 258 9.06 -7.69 2.78
CA ALA A 258 10.21 -8.40 3.35
C ALA A 258 11.55 -7.94 2.73
N GLU A 259 11.60 -7.64 1.43
CA GLU A 259 12.77 -7.07 0.76
C GLU A 259 13.09 -5.66 1.27
N LEU A 260 12.08 -4.80 1.43
CA LEU A 260 12.23 -3.47 1.99
C LEU A 260 12.82 -3.53 3.40
N LEU A 261 12.24 -4.37 4.28
CA LEU A 261 12.74 -4.57 5.64
C LEU A 261 14.18 -5.12 5.68
N ARG A 262 14.57 -5.92 4.68
CA ARG A 262 15.94 -6.43 4.55
C ARG A 262 16.92 -5.42 3.94
N SER A 263 16.42 -4.38 3.28
CA SER A 263 17.24 -3.39 2.59
C SER A 263 18.21 -2.69 3.56
N PRO A 264 19.52 -2.66 3.27
CA PRO A 264 20.49 -1.94 4.09
C PRO A 264 20.19 -0.44 4.24
N SER A 265 19.67 0.21 3.17
CA SER A 265 19.33 1.63 3.23
C SER A 265 18.17 1.87 4.19
N PHE A 266 17.10 1.07 4.05
CA PHE A 266 15.93 1.15 4.92
C PHE A 266 16.30 0.92 6.38
N LYS A 267 17.13 -0.10 6.65
CA LYS A 267 17.68 -0.36 8.00
C LYS A 267 18.45 0.83 8.56
N ALA A 268 19.38 1.39 7.78
CA ALA A 268 20.18 2.54 8.21
C ALA A 268 19.31 3.76 8.51
N HIS A 269 18.28 4.01 7.69
CA HIS A 269 17.35 5.11 7.90
C HIS A 269 16.46 4.91 9.13
N ILE A 270 15.94 3.69 9.35
CA ILE A 270 15.19 3.37 10.57
C ILE A 270 16.07 3.59 11.81
N ILE A 271 17.31 3.11 11.81
CA ILE A 271 18.24 3.33 12.92
C ILE A 271 18.44 4.82 13.17
N THR A 272 18.71 5.60 12.11
CA THR A 272 18.88 7.07 12.21
C THR A 272 17.61 7.76 12.74
N ALA A 273 16.43 7.33 12.32
CA ALA A 273 15.15 7.87 12.80
C ALA A 273 14.96 7.57 14.28
N VAL A 274 15.26 6.34 14.73
CA VAL A 274 15.20 5.95 16.14
C VAL A 274 16.24 6.75 16.96
N GLU A 275 17.45 6.95 16.46
CA GLU A 275 18.46 7.80 17.11
C GLU A 275 17.97 9.24 17.26
N THR A 276 17.36 9.79 16.21
CA THR A 276 16.80 11.14 16.22
C THR A 276 15.68 11.26 17.25
N LEU A 277 14.81 10.26 17.33
CA LEU A 277 13.73 10.19 18.31
C LEU A 277 14.28 10.18 19.75
N PHE A 278 15.30 9.37 20.04
CA PHE A 278 15.93 9.33 21.37
C PHE A 278 16.72 10.60 21.71
N ALA A 279 17.19 11.33 20.70
CA ALA A 279 17.86 12.62 20.88
C ALA A 279 16.86 13.78 21.10
N ASP A 280 15.58 13.61 20.75
CA ASP A 280 14.55 14.63 20.92
C ASP A 280 14.20 14.82 22.42
N PRO A 281 14.42 16.02 23.00
CA PRO A 281 14.06 16.28 24.40
C PRO A 281 12.58 16.14 24.72
N SER A 282 11.69 16.21 23.72
CA SER A 282 10.25 16.01 23.90
C SER A 282 9.86 14.54 24.03
N PHE A 283 10.74 13.63 23.64
CA PHE A 283 10.55 12.18 23.75
C PHE A 283 11.09 11.59 25.07
N GLN A 284 12.02 12.28 25.73
CA GLN A 284 12.59 11.90 27.05
C GLN A 284 11.68 12.32 28.22
#